data_AF-A0A392RY83-F1
#
_entry.id   AF-A0A392RY83-F1
#
_cell.length_a   1.000
_cell.length_b   1.000
_cell.length_c   1.000
_cell.angle_alpha   90.00
_cell.angle_beta   90.00
_cell.angle_gamma   90.00
#
_symmetry.space_group_name_H-M   'P 1'
#
loop_
_entity.id
_entity.type
_entity.pdbx_description
1 polymer ?
#
loop_
_entity_poly.entity_id
_entity_poly.type
_entity_poly.pdbx_seq_one_letter_code
_entity_poly.pdbx_strand_id
1 'polypeptide(L)' 'MRWEVQKPVVAMEYSSPLQWRDKGKVVVAEAESISLWDVNSLSTQPLVSVPFVVGKQISALHVNNTDAELDGGVRR' A
#
# COMPACT_ATOMS: atom_id res chain seq x y z
N MET A 1 -9.19 -34.35 8.60
CA MET A 1 -9.67 -32.97 8.83
C MET A 1 -8.83 -32.02 8.00
N ARG A 2 -9.39 -31.49 6.91
CA ARG A 2 -8.75 -30.44 6.11
C ARG A 2 -9.22 -29.12 6.71
N TRP A 3 -8.35 -28.46 7.48
CA TRP A 3 -8.65 -27.13 8.01
C TRP A 3 -8.64 -26.15 6.84
N GLU A 4 -9.75 -26.05 6.12
CA GLU A 4 -10.02 -24.98 5.16
C GLU A 4 -10.36 -23.71 5.96
N VAL A 5 -9.36 -23.20 6.68
CA VAL A 5 -9.42 -21.82 7.14
C VAL A 5 -9.39 -21.01 5.85
N GLN A 6 -10.50 -20.33 5.50
CA GLN A 6 -10.41 -19.22 4.57
C GLN A 6 -9.38 -18.28 5.17
N LYS A 7 -8.15 -18.35 4.66
CA LYS A 7 -7.02 -17.57 5.14
C LYS A 7 -7.04 -16.28 4.34
N PRO A 8 -7.63 -15.18 4.85
CA PRO A 8 -7.45 -13.86 4.24
C PRO A 8 -5.96 -13.52 4.09
N VAL A 9 -5.11 -14.15 4.91
CA VAL A 9 -3.65 -14.10 4.84
C VAL A 9 -3.08 -14.59 3.49
N VAL A 10 -3.73 -15.52 2.78
CA VAL A 10 -3.25 -15.99 1.46
C VAL A 10 -3.39 -14.89 0.40
N ALA A 11 -4.44 -14.07 0.47
CA ALA A 11 -4.57 -12.89 -0.39
C ALA A 11 -3.58 -11.78 -0.03
N MET A 12 -2.90 -11.90 1.11
CA MET A 12 -1.88 -10.96 1.57
C MET A 12 -0.46 -11.47 1.35
N GLU A 13 -0.27 -12.63 0.72
CA GLU A 13 1.07 -13.18 0.45
C GLU A 13 1.91 -12.26 -0.45
N TYR A 14 1.22 -11.44 -1.25
CA TYR A 14 1.82 -10.41 -2.11
C TYR A 14 1.65 -9.00 -1.54
N SER A 15 1.08 -8.85 -0.35
CA SER A 15 0.91 -7.54 0.25
C SER A 15 2.15 -7.09 1.01
N SER A 16 2.87 -6.16 0.40
CA SER A 16 4.04 -5.51 1.00
C SER A 16 3.68 -4.06 1.29
N PRO A 17 3.45 -3.67 2.55
CA PRO A 17 3.19 -2.28 2.89
C PRO A 17 4.47 -1.46 2.72
N LEU A 18 4.42 -0.43 1.87
CA LEU A 18 5.47 0.58 1.74
C LEU A 18 5.04 1.82 2.51
N GLN A 19 5.61 2.00 3.70
CA GLN A 19 5.37 3.20 4.49
C GLN A 19 6.15 4.38 3.90
N TRP A 20 5.44 5.45 3.57
CA TRP A 20 6.01 6.67 3.03
C TRP A 20 5.93 7.78 4.07
N ARG A 21 7.06 8.42 4.36
CA ARG A 21 7.20 9.29 5.54
C ARG A 21 6.79 10.74 5.32
N ASP A 22 6.25 11.10 4.17
CA ASP A 22 5.63 12.40 4.00
C ASP A 22 4.14 12.34 4.43
N LYS A 23 3.76 13.18 5.40
CA LYS A 23 2.38 13.34 5.91
C LYS A 23 1.66 12.08 6.44
N GLY A 24 2.40 11.04 6.82
CA GLY A 24 1.85 9.84 7.48
C GLY A 24 0.95 8.99 6.58
N LYS A 25 1.31 8.86 5.29
CA LYS A 25 0.57 8.02 4.33
C LYS A 25 1.31 6.69 4.11
N VAL A 26 0.58 5.63 3.79
CA VAL A 26 1.16 4.32 3.44
C VAL A 26 0.50 3.82 2.17
N VAL A 27 1.32 3.30 1.26
CA VAL A 27 0.83 2.59 0.07
C VAL A 27 0.94 1.10 0.34
N VAL A 28 -0.15 0.39 0.14
CA VAL A 28 -0.23 -1.06 0.32
C VAL A 28 -0.45 -1.69 -1.05
N ALA A 29 0.50 -2.52 -1.47
CA ALA A 29 0.29 -3.49 -2.52
C ALA A 29 -0.62 -4.59 -1.96
N GLU A 30 -1.71 -4.94 -2.62
CA GLU A 30 -2.63 -6.04 -2.24
C GLU A 30 -2.70 -7.06 -3.39
N ALA A 31 -3.39 -8.19 -3.19
CA ALA A 31 -3.54 -9.19 -4.25
C ALA A 31 -4.26 -8.66 -5.50
N GLU A 32 -5.28 -7.82 -5.31
CA GLU A 32 -6.15 -7.36 -6.40
C GLU A 32 -6.21 -5.83 -6.50
N SER A 33 -5.47 -5.10 -5.67
CA SER A 33 -5.43 -3.64 -5.71
C SER A 33 -4.12 -3.04 -5.21
N ILE A 34 -3.85 -1.77 -5.54
CA ILE A 34 -2.96 -0.91 -4.75
C ILE A 34 -3.86 0.08 -4.01
N SER A 35 -3.63 0.24 -2.71
CA SER A 35 -4.40 1.15 -1.87
C SER A 35 -3.52 2.17 -1.15
N LEU A 36 -4.01 3.39 -1.03
CA LEU A 36 -3.39 4.50 -0.28
C LEU A 36 -4.15 4.70 1.02
N TRP A 37 -3.42 4.75 2.14
CA TRP A 37 -4.00 4.89 3.47
C TRP A 37 -3.43 6.08 4.21
N ASP A 38 -4.26 6.64 5.09
CA ASP A 38 -3.81 7.60 6.09
C ASP A 38 -3.58 6.90 7.43
N VAL A 39 -2.31 6.80 7.84
CA VAL A 39 -1.93 6.15 9.09
C VAL A 39 -2.42 6.95 10.31
N ASN A 40 -2.67 8.25 10.12
CA ASN A 40 -3.19 9.10 11.18
C ASN A 40 -4.72 9.07 11.27
N SER A 41 -5.40 8.43 10.32
CA SER A 41 -6.85 8.32 10.33
C SER A 41 -7.31 7.15 11.18
N LEU A 42 -8.41 7.35 11.91
CA LEU A 42 -9.11 6.26 12.59
C LEU A 42 -10.02 5.46 11.64
N SER A 43 -10.14 5.90 10.39
CA SER A 43 -10.92 5.20 9.36
C SER A 43 -10.22 3.92 8.92
N THR A 44 -10.97 2.83 8.85
CA THR A 44 -10.50 1.55 8.30
C THR A 44 -10.68 1.46 6.78
N GLN A 45 -10.92 2.60 6.10
CA GLN A 45 -11.08 2.67 4.66
C GLN A 45 -9.86 3.30 4.00
N PRO A 46 -9.40 2.77 2.85
CA PRO A 46 -8.35 3.42 2.07
C PRO A 46 -8.84 4.77 1.54
N LEU A 47 -7.94 5.74 1.44
CA LEU A 47 -8.20 7.02 0.77
C LEU A 47 -8.47 6.82 -0.72
N VAL A 48 -7.71 5.92 -1.34
CA VAL A 48 -7.81 5.55 -2.75
C VAL A 48 -7.48 4.07 -2.88
N SER A 49 -8.20 3.35 -3.74
CA SER A 49 -7.85 1.99 -4.16
C SER A 49 -7.93 1.91 -5.68
N VAL A 50 -6.88 1.33 -6.28
CA VAL A 50 -6.77 1.11 -7.71
C VAL A 50 -6.78 -0.40 -7.94
N PRO A 51 -7.86 -0.97 -8.50
CA PRO A 51 -7.95 -2.40 -8.73
C PRO A 51 -7.08 -2.84 -9.91
N PHE A 52 -6.65 -4.09 -9.90
CA PHE A 52 -5.97 -4.74 -11.02
C PHE A 52 -6.91 -5.61 -11.84
N VAL A 53 -6.45 -5.91 -13.06
CA VAL A 53 -6.99 -7.03 -13.81
C VAL A 53 -6.61 -8.33 -13.09
N VAL A 54 -7.61 -9.15 -12.78
CA VAL A 54 -7.45 -10.46 -12.13
C VAL A 54 -6.35 -11.28 -12.82
N GLY A 55 -5.44 -11.84 -12.02
CA GLY A 55 -4.32 -12.65 -12.51
C GLY A 55 -3.02 -11.88 -12.80
N LYS A 56 -2.98 -10.56 -12.58
CA LYS A 56 -1.74 -9.80 -12.59
C LYS A 56 -1.14 -9.70 -11.19
N GLN A 57 0.19 -9.80 -11.11
CA GLN A 57 0.94 -9.76 -9.86
C GLN A 57 1.81 -8.50 -9.82
N ILE A 58 1.93 -7.88 -8.66
CA ILE A 58 2.81 -6.73 -8.46
C ILE A 58 4.25 -7.25 -8.32
N SER A 59 5.11 -6.94 -9.29
CA SER A 59 6.53 -7.28 -9.23
C SER A 59 7.40 -6.14 -8.66
N ALA A 60 6.99 -4.89 -8.88
CA ALA A 60 7.65 -3.70 -8.39
C ALA A 60 6.65 -2.56 -8.19
N LEU A 61 6.91 -1.72 -7.19
CA LEU A 61 6.12 -0.53 -6.89
C LEU A 61 7.08 0.65 -6.71
N HIS A 62 6.82 1.73 -7.44
CA HIS A 62 7.55 3.00 -7.29
C HIS A 62 6.58 4.08 -6.83
N VAL A 63 6.92 4.75 -5.72
CA VAL A 63 6.16 5.87 -5.19
C VAL A 63 6.97 7.13 -5.45
N ASN A 64 6.47 7.99 -6.35
CA ASN A 64 7.06 9.30 -6.59
C ASN A 64 6.50 10.31 -5.57
N ASN A 65 7.40 11.01 -4.87
CA ASN A 65 7.03 12.13 -4.01
C ASN A 65 7.50 13.46 -4.57
N THR A 66 6.62 14.17 -5.27
CA THR A 66 6.93 15.52 -5.73
C THR A 66 7.09 16.52 -4.59
N ASP A 67 6.42 16.32 -3.45
CA ASP A 67 6.47 17.24 -2.30
C ASP A 67 7.79 17.12 -1.52
N ALA A 68 8.34 15.90 -1.35
CA ALA A 68 9.64 15.70 -0.69
C ALA A 68 10.85 15.94 -1.62
N GLU A 69 10.68 15.91 -2.94
CA GLU A 69 11.77 16.22 -3.88
C GLU A 69 12.04 17.72 -4.01
N LEU A 70 11.06 18.58 -3.70
CA LEU A 70 11.22 20.04 -3.75
C LEU A 70 11.98 20.62 -2.55
N ASP A 71 12.00 19.93 -1.42
CA ASP A 71 12.72 20.34 -0.20
C ASP A 71 14.10 19.67 -0.06
N GLY A 72 14.69 19.25 -1.20
CA GLY A 72 16.00 18.62 -1.34
C GLY A 72 16.96 19.03 -0.23
N GLY A 73 17.09 18.14 0.77
CA GLY A 73 17.47 18.46 2.14
C GLY A 73 18.64 19.42 2.33
N VAL A 74 18.36 20.73 2.28
CA VAL A 74 19.19 21.74 2.93
C VAL A 74 18.54 22.02 4.26
N ARG A 75 18.97 21.26 5.27
CA ARG A 75 18.67 21.59 6.67
C ARG A 75 19.11 23.03 6.93
N ARG A 76 18.20 23.90 7.35
CA ARG A 76 18.55 25.14 8.06
C ARG A 76 18.73 24.86 9.54
#